data_AF-A0A9E2ZKG6-F1
#
_entry.id   AF-A0A9E2ZKG6-F1
#
_cell.length_a   1.000
_cell.length_b   1.000
_cell.length_c   1.000
_cell.angle_alpha   90.00
_cell.angle_beta   90.00
_cell.angle_gamma   90.00
#
_symmetry.space_group_name_H-M   'P 1'
#
loop_
_entity.id
_entity.type
_entity.pdbx_description
1 polymer ?
#
loop_
_entity_poly.entity_id
_entity_poly.type
_entity_poly.pdbx_seq_one_letter_code
_entity_poly.pdbx_strand_id
1 'polypeptide(L)'
;MGRRNRRRERLAAPVSEYRDAEGNALRLRGSLSPGSRREYAAVIAGGIDREDAWQRGVEFLFERLAVSWSIAGLEIERQRELLGRYRLASGEERRFVRDSLREHLSEHFPELQAP
;
A
#
# COMPACT_ATOMS: atom_id res chain seq x y z
N MET A 1 11.88 -43.21 -3.13
CA MET A 1 11.70 -42.13 -2.15
C MET A 1 11.27 -40.85 -2.86
N GLY A 2 9.99 -40.51 -2.85
CA GLY A 2 9.48 -39.29 -3.51
C GLY A 2 9.30 -38.15 -2.52
N ARG A 3 10.12 -37.10 -2.61
CA ARG A 3 9.90 -35.84 -1.88
C ARG A 3 8.63 -35.18 -2.42
N ARG A 4 7.52 -35.35 -1.69
CA ARG A 4 6.25 -34.68 -1.99
C ARG A 4 6.41 -33.18 -1.70
N ASN A 5 6.48 -32.43 -2.79
CA ASN A 5 6.38 -30.98 -2.86
C ASN A 5 5.02 -30.54 -2.30
N ARG A 6 4.93 -30.32 -0.98
CA ARG A 6 3.76 -29.67 -0.37
C ARG A 6 3.80 -28.20 -0.81
N ARG A 7 3.16 -27.90 -1.94
CA ARG A 7 2.66 -26.55 -2.22
C ARG A 7 1.78 -26.18 -1.04
N ARG A 8 2.34 -25.41 -0.10
CA ARG A 8 1.57 -24.67 0.89
C ARG A 8 0.61 -23.81 0.07
N GLU A 9 -0.68 -24.12 0.11
CA GLU A 9 -1.73 -23.19 -0.25
C GLU A 9 -1.50 -21.96 0.63
N ARG A 10 -0.89 -20.93 0.05
CA ARG A 10 -0.63 -19.67 0.74
C ARG A 10 -2.00 -19.09 1.03
N LEU A 11 -2.38 -19.06 2.31
CA LEU A 11 -3.45 -18.19 2.79
C LEU A 11 -3.15 -16.79 2.26
N ALA A 12 -3.90 -16.37 1.23
CA ALA A 12 -3.77 -15.05 0.66
C ALA A 12 -4.43 -14.08 1.63
N ALA A 13 -3.76 -12.96 1.90
CA ALA A 13 -4.38 -11.91 2.67
C ALA A 13 -5.62 -11.39 1.93
N PRO A 14 -6.68 -10.99 2.65
CA PRO A 14 -7.81 -10.32 2.02
C PRO A 14 -7.30 -9.09 1.24
N VAL A 15 -7.92 -8.81 0.10
CA VAL A 15 -7.61 -7.64 -0.73
C VAL A 15 -8.87 -6.78 -0.80
N SER A 16 -8.74 -5.52 -0.43
CA SER A 16 -9.78 -4.50 -0.52
C SER A 16 -9.52 -3.65 -1.77
N GLU A 17 -10.58 -3.20 -2.43
CA GLU A 17 -10.49 -2.36 -3.62
C GLU A 17 -11.14 -1.00 -3.35
N TYR A 18 -10.42 0.06 -3.67
CA TYR A 18 -10.85 1.44 -3.55
C TYR A 18 -10.94 2.03 -4.96
N ARG A 19 -12.03 2.76 -5.26
CA ARG A 19 -12.27 3.33 -6.59
C ARG A 19 -12.51 4.83 -6.49
N ASP A 20 -12.04 5.58 -7.48
CA ASP A 20 -12.41 6.99 -7.64
C ASP A 20 -13.49 7.20 -8.69
N ALA A 21 -13.91 8.45 -8.86
CA ALA A 21 -14.95 8.83 -9.83
C ALA A 21 -14.49 8.70 -11.30
N GLU A 22 -13.17 8.65 -11.54
CA GLU A 22 -12.57 8.53 -12.88
C GLU A 22 -12.42 7.06 -13.31
N GLY A 23 -12.74 6.11 -12.43
CA GLY A 23 -12.63 4.69 -12.68
C GLY A 23 -11.24 4.12 -12.40
N ASN A 24 -10.36 4.88 -11.75
CA ASN A 24 -9.11 4.36 -11.21
C ASN A 24 -9.44 3.44 -10.01
N ALA A 25 -8.66 2.38 -9.86
CA ALA A 25 -8.88 1.39 -8.80
C ALA A 25 -7.57 1.01 -8.12
N LEU A 26 -7.47 1.23 -6.81
CA LEU A 26 -6.33 0.81 -6.00
C LEU A 26 -6.71 -0.41 -5.17
N ARG A 27 -5.94 -1.49 -5.31
CA ARG A 27 -6.15 -2.73 -4.57
C ARG A 27 -5.08 -2.85 -3.48
N LEU A 28 -5.53 -3.02 -2.24
CA LEU A 28 -4.67 -3.07 -1.04
C LEU A 28 -4.84 -4.39 -0.30
N ARG A 29 -3.73 -4.99 0.15
CA ARG A 29 -3.77 -6.19 1.01
C ARG A 29 -4.03 -5.82 2.47
N GLY A 30 -5.01 -6.46 3.09
CA GLY A 30 -5.33 -6.34 4.52
C GLY A 30 -4.35 -7.09 5.44
N SER A 31 -3.08 -7.23 5.07
CA SER A 31 -2.05 -7.76 5.97
C SER A 31 -0.75 -6.99 5.88
N LEU A 32 -0.25 -6.58 7.05
CA LEU A 32 1.04 -5.95 7.23
C LEU A 32 1.80 -6.67 8.36
N SER A 33 3.04 -7.05 8.10
CA SER A 33 3.84 -7.80 9.08
C SER A 33 4.15 -6.95 10.31
N PRO A 34 4.34 -7.55 11.51
CA PRO A 34 4.75 -6.79 12.70
C PRO A 34 6.05 -6.00 12.51
N GLY A 35 6.99 -6.52 11.71
CA GLY A 35 8.21 -5.82 11.35
C GLY A 35 7.90 -4.53 10.56
N SER A 36 7.09 -4.65 9.51
CA SER A 36 6.69 -3.52 8.66
C SER A 36 5.89 -2.47 9.43
N ARG A 37 5.09 -2.86 10.43
CA ARG A 37 4.39 -1.92 11.32
C ARG A 37 5.39 -1.10 12.15
N ARG A 38 6.42 -1.74 12.70
CA ARG A 38 7.48 -1.08 13.48
C ARG A 38 8.33 -0.16 12.60
N GLU A 39 8.68 -0.63 11.39
CA GLU A 39 9.39 0.18 10.39
C GLU A 39 8.59 1.44 10.04
N TYR A 40 7.29 1.30 9.78
CA TYR A 40 6.42 2.45 9.50
C TYR A 40 6.39 3.46 10.65
N ALA A 41 6.24 2.99 11.90
CA ALA A 41 6.28 3.86 13.07
C ALA A 41 7.62 4.61 13.20
N ALA A 42 8.74 3.96 12.88
CA ALA A 42 10.05 4.59 12.87
C ALA A 42 10.21 5.64 11.75
N VAL A 43 9.65 5.39 10.55
CA VAL A 43 9.65 6.35 9.44
C VAL A 43 8.91 7.63 9.83
N ILE A 44 7.72 7.49 10.42
CA ILE A 44 6.91 8.64 10.84
C ILE A 44 7.57 9.40 12.00
N ALA A 45 8.25 8.71 12.92
CA ALA A 45 8.93 9.34 14.04
C ALA A 45 10.28 10.00 13.69
N GLY A 46 10.94 9.57 12.61
CA GLY A 46 12.35 9.88 12.33
C GLY A 46 12.64 10.93 11.25
N GLY A 47 11.62 11.57 10.65
CA GLY A 47 11.85 12.57 9.61
C GLY A 47 12.50 13.85 10.14
N ILE A 48 13.31 14.49 9.29
CA ILE A 48 13.96 15.79 9.58
C ILE A 48 12.89 16.88 9.74
N ASP A 49 11.81 16.77 8.96
CA ASP A 49 10.59 17.58 9.05
C ASP A 49 9.35 16.67 9.02
N ARG A 50 8.23 17.15 9.56
CA ARG A 50 6.97 16.40 9.63
C ARG A 50 6.40 16.07 8.25
N GLU A 51 6.52 16.98 7.28
CA GLU A 51 6.00 16.78 5.93
C GLU A 51 6.82 15.71 5.18
N ASP A 52 8.15 15.74 5.30
CA ASP A 52 9.03 14.71 4.73
C ASP A 52 8.76 13.32 5.35
N ALA A 53 8.62 13.25 6.69
CA ALA A 53 8.26 12.02 7.39
C ALA A 53 6.96 11.43 6.83
N TRP A 54 5.99 12.30 6.58
CA TRP A 54 4.67 11.93 6.11
C TRP A 54 4.70 11.42 4.65
N GLN A 55 5.41 12.12 3.76
CA GLN A 55 5.60 11.67 2.37
C GLN A 55 6.27 10.29 2.31
N ARG A 56 7.34 10.10 3.08
CA ARG A 56 8.05 8.80 3.20
C ARG A 56 7.15 7.72 3.78
N GLY A 57 6.32 8.07 4.75
CA GLY A 57 5.32 7.17 5.34
C GLY A 57 4.30 6.68 4.32
N VAL A 58 3.77 7.57 3.48
CA VAL A 58 2.83 7.20 2.41
C VAL A 58 3.50 6.27 1.40
N GLU A 59 4.71 6.60 0.93
CA GLU A 59 5.47 5.73 0.02
C GLU A 59 5.71 4.34 0.62
N PHE A 60 6.09 4.29 1.91
CA PHE A 60 6.31 3.03 2.61
C PHE A 60 5.04 2.18 2.66
N LEU A 61 3.91 2.78 3.06
CA LEU A 61 2.63 2.06 3.11
C LEU A 61 2.19 1.58 1.73
N PHE A 62 2.30 2.44 0.72
CA PHE A 62 1.97 2.08 -0.65
C PHE A 62 2.83 0.90 -1.13
N GLU A 63 4.14 0.92 -0.88
CA GLU A 63 5.03 -0.18 -1.25
C GLU A 63 4.67 -1.50 -0.56
N ARG A 64 4.20 -1.45 0.69
CA ARG A 64 3.88 -2.67 1.46
C ARG A 64 2.47 -3.20 1.18
N LEU A 65 1.51 -2.33 0.89
CA LEU A 65 0.09 -2.65 0.83
C LEU A 65 -0.48 -2.71 -0.59
N ALA A 66 0.03 -1.94 -1.55
CA ALA A 66 -0.49 -1.95 -2.91
C ALA A 66 -0.20 -3.29 -3.59
N VAL A 67 -1.24 -3.93 -4.13
CA VAL A 67 -1.12 -5.16 -4.93
C VAL A 67 -1.40 -4.91 -6.40
N SER A 68 -2.31 -3.99 -6.73
CA SER A 68 -2.43 -3.44 -8.08
C SER A 68 -3.03 -2.04 -8.06
N TRP A 69 -2.80 -1.30 -9.14
CA TRP A 69 -3.38 0.02 -9.36
C TRP A 69 -3.76 0.15 -10.83
N SER A 70 -5.05 0.31 -11.08
CA SER A 70 -5.62 0.61 -12.39
C SER A 70 -5.77 2.10 -12.56
N ILE A 71 -5.18 2.65 -13.62
CA ILE A 71 -5.26 4.07 -13.95
C ILE A 71 -5.51 4.21 -15.44
N ALA A 72 -6.51 5.02 -15.83
CA ALA A 72 -6.89 5.22 -17.23
C ALA A 72 -7.06 3.88 -18.00
N GLY A 73 -7.62 2.86 -17.35
CA GLY A 73 -7.85 1.54 -17.92
C GLY A 73 -6.63 0.61 -17.98
N LEU A 74 -5.46 1.03 -17.48
CA LEU A 74 -4.25 0.21 -17.43
C LEU A 74 -3.98 -0.27 -16.01
N GLU A 75 -3.96 -1.59 -15.81
CA GLU A 75 -3.62 -2.21 -14.52
C GLU A 75 -2.12 -2.42 -14.37
N ILE A 76 -1.57 -1.97 -13.24
CA ILE A 76 -0.18 -2.16 -12.86
C ILE A 76 -0.13 -3.07 -11.62
N GLU A 77 0.60 -4.17 -11.69
CA GLU A 77 0.71 -5.14 -10.58
C GLU A 77 2.16 -5.30 -10.07
N ARG A 78 3.16 -4.95 -10.89
CA ARG A 78 4.56 -5.14 -10.50
C ARG A 78 4.97 -4.06 -9.51
N GLN A 79 5.47 -4.47 -8.34
CA GLN A 79 5.80 -3.55 -7.24
C GLN A 79 6.69 -2.36 -7.63
N ARG A 80 7.73 -2.61 -8.43
CA ARG A 80 8.65 -1.55 -8.89
C ARG A 80 7.93 -0.55 -9.81
N GLU A 81 7.01 -1.04 -10.64
CA GLU A 81 6.22 -0.21 -11.55
C GLU A 81 5.14 0.56 -10.80
N LEU A 82 4.50 -0.06 -9.80
CA LEU A 82 3.58 0.61 -8.87
C LEU A 82 4.26 1.82 -8.21
N LEU A 83 5.42 1.60 -7.59
CA LEU A 83 6.14 2.68 -6.89
C LEU A 83 6.62 3.76 -7.88
N GLY A 84 7.12 3.36 -9.04
CA GLY A 84 7.47 4.30 -10.11
C GLY A 84 6.29 5.14 -10.56
N ARG A 85 5.11 4.53 -10.73
CA ARG A 85 3.88 5.22 -11.12
C ARG A 85 3.39 6.17 -10.05
N TYR A 86 3.44 5.79 -8.78
CA TYR A 86 3.09 6.65 -7.65
C TYR A 86 3.97 7.90 -7.58
N ARG A 87 5.28 7.75 -7.80
CA ARG A 87 6.22 8.88 -7.83
C ARG A 87 5.96 9.87 -8.97
N LEU A 88 5.44 9.39 -10.10
CA LEU A 88 5.07 10.22 -11.24
C LEU A 88 3.60 10.67 -11.20
N ALA A 89 2.85 10.26 -10.18
CA ALA A 89 1.42 10.51 -10.11
C ALA A 89 1.10 11.99 -9.92
N SER A 90 -0.04 12.41 -10.49
CA SER A 90 -0.60 13.74 -10.34
C SER A 90 -1.00 14.03 -8.88
N GLY A 91 -1.28 15.29 -8.56
CA GLY A 91 -1.76 15.66 -7.22
C GLY A 91 -3.08 14.97 -6.84
N GLU A 92 -3.98 14.81 -7.80
CA GLU A 92 -5.28 14.14 -7.62
C GLU A 92 -5.11 12.64 -7.39
N GLU A 93 -4.28 11.99 -8.19
CA GLU A 93 -3.95 10.57 -8.03
C GLU A 93 -3.27 10.29 -6.68
N ARG A 94 -2.32 11.15 -6.26
CA ARG A 94 -1.67 11.04 -4.95
C ARG A 94 -2.67 11.25 -3.81
N ARG A 95 -3.62 12.18 -3.97
CA ARG A 95 -4.69 12.40 -2.99
C ARG A 95 -5.58 11.16 -2.88
N PHE A 96 -6.00 10.58 -4.00
CA PHE A 96 -6.76 9.33 -4.04
C PHE A 96 -6.03 8.19 -3.31
N VAL A 97 -4.74 7.98 -3.60
CA VAL A 97 -3.92 6.96 -2.94
C VAL A 97 -3.86 7.20 -1.42
N ARG A 98 -3.60 8.44 -1.00
CA ARG A 98 -3.52 8.77 0.43
C ARG A 98 -4.84 8.56 1.15
N ASP A 99 -5.95 8.98 0.56
CA ASP A 99 -7.28 8.82 1.16
C ASP A 99 -7.66 7.33 1.24
N SER A 100 -7.35 6.54 0.21
CA SER A 100 -7.53 5.08 0.22
C SER A 100 -6.68 4.39 1.30
N LEU A 101 -5.41 4.81 1.47
CA LEU A 101 -4.54 4.28 2.52
C LEU A 101 -5.06 4.65 3.92
N ARG A 102 -5.55 5.87 4.12
CA ARG A 102 -6.14 6.30 5.40
C ARG A 102 -7.37 5.47 5.76
N GLU A 103 -8.27 5.27 4.80
CA GLU A 103 -9.45 4.41 4.96
C GLU A 103 -9.02 2.98 5.32
N HIS A 104 -8.14 2.38 4.52
CA HIS A 104 -7.66 1.02 4.72
C HIS A 104 -6.96 0.81 6.07
N LEU A 105 -6.15 1.77 6.52
CA LEU A 105 -5.51 1.70 7.84
C LEU A 105 -6.54 1.76 8.97
N SER A 106 -7.55 2.61 8.86
CA SER A 106 -8.58 2.73 9.91
C SER A 106 -9.39 1.43 10.07
N GLU A 107 -9.62 0.71 8.96
CA GLU A 107 -10.36 -0.55 8.96
C GLU A 107 -9.49 -1.74 9.40
N HIS A 108 -8.25 -1.84 8.91
CA HIS A 108 -7.44 -3.06 9.04
C HIS A 108 -6.29 -2.95 10.05
N PHE A 109 -5.84 -1.74 10.38
CA PHE A 109 -4.67 -1.47 11.23
C PHE A 109 -4.89 -0.24 12.13
N PRO A 110 -5.95 -0.23 12.97
CA PRO A 110 -6.35 0.95 13.74
C PRO A 110 -5.28 1.40 14.76
N GLU A 111 -4.28 0.57 15.05
CA GLU A 111 -3.14 0.94 15.89
C GLU A 111 -2.09 1.81 15.20
N LEU A 112 -2.12 1.92 13.86
CA LEU A 112 -1.16 2.69 13.10
C LEU A 112 -1.62 4.15 12.95
N GLN A 113 -0.67 5.08 13.04
CA GLN A 113 -0.95 6.47 12.71
C GLN A 113 -1.29 6.58 11.22
N ALA A 114 -2.45 7.15 10.89
CA ALA A 114 -2.81 7.35 9.50
C ALA A 114 -1.96 8.47 8.85
N PRO A 115 -1.61 8.32 7.57
CA PRO A 115 -1.00 9.38 6.81
C PRO A 115 -2.08 10.34 6.26
#